data_AF-X0ZNQ7-F1
#
_entry.id   AF-X0ZNQ7-F1
#
_cell.length_a   1.000
_cell.length_b   1.000
_cell.length_c   1.000
_cell.angle_alpha   90.00
_cell.angle_beta   90.00
_cell.angle_gamma   90.00
#
_symmetry.space_group_name_H-M   'P 1'
#
loop_
_entity.id
_entity.type
_entity.pdbx_description
1 polymer ?
#
loop_
_entity_poly.entity_id
_entity_poly.type
_entity_poly.pdbx_seq_one_letter_code
_entity_poly.pdbx_strand_id
1 'polypeptide(L)'
;RPKKIFVVHGEEEATEEISRKIEEELKIKTHIPELGETLSIKGESVLPGGRLEIDRRSKELREIEENIEKLKSIFLPTFQRLGYKTNGSADSEELNNIKNKLIDIQKNILDLNMLLTKSKKKRKIKSKI
;
A
#
# COMPACT_ATOMS: atom_id res chain seq x y z
N ARG A 1 -25.87 -9.74 20.47
CA ARG A 1 -24.42 -10.06 20.56
C ARG A 1 -23.91 -10.40 19.16
N PRO A 2 -22.79 -9.82 18.69
CA PRO A 2 -22.22 -10.15 17.38
C PRO A 2 -21.77 -11.62 17.35
N LYS A 3 -22.00 -12.31 16.22
CA LYS A 3 -21.59 -13.72 16.04
C LYS A 3 -20.14 -13.86 15.54
N LYS A 4 -19.63 -12.83 14.87
CA LYS A 4 -18.25 -12.74 14.39
C LYS A 4 -17.80 -11.28 14.44
N ILE A 5 -16.55 -11.04 14.82
CA ILE A 5 -15.97 -9.71 14.96
C ILE A 5 -14.76 -9.62 14.04
N PHE A 6 -14.71 -8.56 13.22
CA PHE A 6 -13.57 -8.22 12.38
C PHE A 6 -12.86 -7.04 12.99
N VAL A 7 -11.57 -7.18 13.28
CA VAL A 7 -10.76 -6.08 13.83
C VAL A 7 -10.03 -5.43 12.67
N VAL A 8 -10.46 -4.24 12.28
CA VAL A 8 -9.95 -3.50 11.12
C VAL A 8 -9.36 -2.16 11.54
N HIS A 9 -8.33 -1.71 10.81
CA HIS A 9 -7.53 -0.50 11.06
C HIS A 9 -6.78 -0.50 12.40
N GLY A 10 -5.49 -0.15 12.33
CA GLY A 10 -4.58 -0.16 13.47
C GLY A 10 -3.20 -0.62 13.04
N GLU A 11 -2.19 -0.32 13.86
CA GLU A 11 -0.90 -0.99 13.77
C GLU A 11 -1.07 -2.46 14.21
N GLU A 12 -0.19 -3.34 13.72
CA GLU A 12 -0.29 -4.79 13.91
C GLU A 12 -0.41 -5.17 15.40
N GLU A 13 0.45 -4.59 16.24
CA GLU A 13 0.45 -4.79 17.69
C GLU A 13 -0.86 -4.37 18.36
N ALA A 14 -1.42 -3.22 17.96
CA ALA A 14 -2.67 -2.71 18.52
C ALA A 14 -3.87 -3.59 18.13
N THR A 15 -3.85 -4.10 16.90
CA THR A 15 -4.91 -4.94 16.33
C THR A 15 -4.92 -6.32 17.00
N GLU A 16 -3.73 -6.89 17.26
CA GLU A 16 -3.56 -8.11 18.02
C GLU A 16 -3.99 -7.98 19.48
N GLU A 17 -3.62 -6.87 20.14
CA GLU A 17 -3.99 -6.64 21.55
C GLU A 17 -5.51 -6.51 21.72
N ILE A 18 -6.17 -5.75 20.84
CA ILE A 18 -7.63 -5.60 20.82
C ILE A 18 -8.31 -6.95 20.55
N SER A 19 -7.79 -7.71 19.59
CA SER A 19 -8.29 -9.05 19.26
C SER A 19 -8.26 -9.97 20.49
N ARG A 20 -7.13 -10.01 21.20
CA ARG A 20 -6.96 -10.82 22.41
C ARG A 20 -7.95 -10.43 23.50
N LYS A 21 -8.10 -9.14 23.80
CA LYS A 21 -9.04 -8.65 24.84
C LYS A 21 -10.49 -8.99 24.51
N ILE A 22 -10.89 -8.89 23.23
CA ILE A 22 -12.24 -9.25 22.79
C ILE A 22 -12.48 -10.76 22.98
N GLU A 23 -11.50 -11.61 22.68
CA GLU A 23 -11.63 -13.06 22.88
C GLU A 23 -11.68 -13.42 24.37
N GLU A 24 -10.89 -12.75 25.23
CA GLU A 24 -10.84 -12.98 26.67
C GLU A 24 -12.14 -12.54 27.38
N GLU A 25 -12.63 -11.33 27.11
CA GLU A 25 -13.79 -10.75 27.80
C GLU A 25 -15.13 -11.22 27.23
N LEU A 26 -15.25 -11.30 25.90
CA LEU A 26 -16.52 -11.56 25.23
C LEU A 26 -16.65 -13.02 24.79
N LYS A 27 -15.57 -13.81 24.83
CA LYS A 27 -15.51 -15.21 24.35
C LYS A 27 -15.98 -15.36 22.89
N ILE A 28 -15.81 -14.34 22.07
CA ILE A 28 -16.17 -14.33 20.65
C ILE A 28 -14.88 -14.34 19.84
N LYS A 29 -14.69 -15.36 19.01
CA LYS A 29 -13.54 -15.44 18.10
C LYS A 29 -13.52 -14.27 17.13
N THR A 30 -12.47 -13.48 17.18
CA THR A 30 -12.21 -12.40 16.23
C THR A 30 -11.62 -12.95 14.93
N HIS A 31 -11.53 -12.09 13.93
CA HIS A 31 -10.76 -12.33 12.71
C HIS A 31 -10.10 -11.00 12.38
N ILE A 32 -8.79 -10.99 12.21
CA ILE A 32 -8.07 -9.82 11.73
C ILE A 32 -7.95 -10.01 10.23
N PRO A 33 -8.80 -9.38 9.41
CA PRO A 33 -8.75 -9.59 7.98
C PRO A 33 -7.47 -8.98 7.42
N GLU A 34 -6.82 -9.73 6.53
CA GLU A 34 -5.68 -9.19 5.81
C GLU A 34 -6.16 -8.23 4.71
N LEU A 35 -5.32 -7.25 4.36
CA LEU A 35 -5.63 -6.34 3.27
C LEU A 35 -5.81 -7.14 1.95
N GLY A 36 -6.97 -6.99 1.32
CA GLY A 36 -7.36 -7.73 0.12
C GLY A 36 -7.95 -9.12 0.37
N GLU A 37 -8.08 -9.56 1.62
CA GLU A 37 -8.74 -10.82 1.95
C GLU A 37 -10.22 -10.77 1.55
N THR A 38 -10.66 -11.76 0.77
CA THR A 38 -12.07 -11.90 0.38
C THR A 38 -12.70 -13.01 1.22
N LEU A 39 -13.67 -12.62 2.03
CA LEU A 39 -14.40 -13.53 2.90
C LEU A 39 -15.81 -13.75 2.37
N SER A 40 -16.20 -15.01 2.16
CA SER A 40 -17.57 -15.35 1.78
C SER A 40 -18.38 -15.63 3.04
N ILE A 41 -19.36 -14.78 3.32
CA ILE A 41 -20.26 -14.92 4.48
C ILE A 41 -21.48 -15.74 4.03
N LYS A 42 -21.61 -16.98 4.50
CA LYS A 42 -22.80 -17.82 4.30
C LYS A 42 -23.46 -18.10 5.65
N GLY A 43 -24.49 -17.32 5.99
CA GLY A 43 -25.22 -17.50 7.24
C GLY A 43 -24.29 -17.36 8.46
N GLU A 44 -24.04 -18.46 9.18
CA GLU A 44 -23.21 -18.47 10.38
C GLU A 44 -21.74 -18.86 10.13
N SER A 45 -21.36 -19.24 8.89
CA SER A 45 -20.01 -19.67 8.56
C SER A 45 -19.32 -18.73 7.57
N VAL A 46 -18.05 -18.44 7.86
CA VAL A 46 -17.13 -17.72 6.96
C VAL A 46 -16.21 -18.77 6.34
N LEU A 47 -16.26 -18.94 5.02
CA LEU A 47 -15.45 -19.92 4.30
C LEU A 47 -14.30 -19.22 3.57
N PRO A 48 -13.05 -19.72 3.67
CA PRO A 48 -11.94 -19.21 2.86
C PRO A 48 -12.16 -19.58 1.39
N GLY A 49 -12.28 -18.58 0.51
CA GLY A 49 -12.42 -18.79 -0.92
C GLY A 49 -11.08 -19.13 -1.58
N GLY A 50 -10.96 -20.33 -2.17
CA GLY A 50 -9.98 -20.70 -3.21
C GLY A 50 -8.52 -20.26 -3.02
N ARG A 51 -7.72 -21.05 -2.28
CA ARG A 51 -6.26 -20.93 -2.16
C ARG A 51 -5.56 -21.64 -3.33
N LEU A 52 -4.78 -20.94 -4.16
CA LEU A 52 -3.44 -21.38 -4.63
C LEU A 52 -2.79 -20.46 -5.70
N GLU A 53 -3.53 -19.82 -6.61
CA GLU A 53 -2.95 -18.88 -7.59
C GLU A 53 -3.07 -17.39 -7.19
N ILE A 54 -4.03 -17.06 -6.32
CA ILE A 54 -4.29 -15.70 -5.87
C ILE A 54 -3.18 -15.22 -4.92
N ASP A 55 -2.57 -16.12 -4.14
CA ASP A 55 -1.65 -15.82 -3.05
C ASP A 55 -0.37 -15.11 -3.51
N ARG A 56 0.32 -15.63 -4.55
CA ARG A 56 1.56 -14.99 -5.08
C ARG A 56 1.30 -13.62 -5.69
N ARG A 57 0.25 -13.52 -6.50
CA ARG A 57 -0.12 -12.26 -7.16
C ARG A 57 -0.60 -11.22 -6.16
N SER A 58 -1.28 -11.66 -5.10
CA SER A 58 -1.69 -10.79 -3.99
C SER A 58 -0.48 -10.32 -3.19
N LYS A 59 0.52 -11.18 -2.96
CA LYS A 59 1.76 -10.81 -2.28
C LYS A 59 2.59 -9.78 -3.07
N GLU A 60 2.75 -9.99 -4.39
CA GLU A 60 3.43 -9.02 -5.25
C GLU A 60 2.71 -7.66 -5.29
N LEU A 61 1.36 -7.67 -5.29
CA LEU A 61 0.58 -6.43 -5.21
C LEU A 61 0.74 -5.74 -3.86
N ARG A 62 0.76 -6.49 -2.75
CA ARG A 62 1.02 -5.96 -1.40
C ARG A 62 2.39 -5.29 -1.30
N GLU A 63 3.44 -5.96 -1.79
CA GLU A 63 4.79 -5.39 -1.81
C GLU A 63 4.84 -4.07 -2.61
N ILE A 64 4.09 -3.99 -3.71
CA ILE A 64 3.98 -2.74 -4.49
C ILE A 64 3.24 -1.66 -3.70
N GLU A 65 2.13 -1.98 -3.05
CA GLU A 65 1.34 -1.02 -2.24
C GLU A 65 2.14 -0.48 -1.04
N GLU A 66 2.83 -1.34 -0.31
CA GLU A 66 3.71 -0.94 0.79
C GLU A 66 4.85 -0.03 0.31
N ASN A 67 5.46 -0.36 -0.82
CA ASN A 67 6.51 0.48 -1.41
C ASN A 67 5.97 1.85 -1.85
N ILE A 68 4.72 1.93 -2.32
CA ILE A 68 4.06 3.20 -2.64
C ILE A 68 3.90 4.05 -1.37
N GLU A 69 3.41 3.46 -0.27
CA GLU A 69 3.21 4.20 0.98
C GLU A 69 4.54 4.66 1.61
N LYS A 70 5.57 3.80 1.61
CA LYS A 70 6.94 4.17 2.01
C LYS A 70 7.49 5.31 1.15
N LEU A 71 7.26 5.26 -0.16
CA LEU A 71 7.71 6.32 -1.05
C LEU A 71 7.01 7.64 -0.72
N LYS A 72 5.67 7.64 -0.54
CA LYS A 72 4.92 8.85 -0.14
C LYS A 72 5.41 9.43 1.18
N SER A 73 5.65 8.59 2.19
CA SER A 73 6.06 9.03 3.52
C SER A 73 7.46 9.66 3.53
N ILE A 74 8.36 9.23 2.64
CA ILE A 74 9.70 9.81 2.50
C ILE A 74 9.66 11.05 1.59
N PHE A 75 8.86 11.02 0.54
CA PHE A 75 8.85 12.04 -0.51
C PHE A 75 8.35 13.39 0.01
N LEU A 76 7.21 13.40 0.71
CA LEU A 76 6.59 14.63 1.22
C LEU A 76 7.52 15.44 2.15
N PRO A 77 8.10 14.88 3.23
CA PRO A 77 8.98 15.62 4.13
C PRO A 77 10.30 16.03 3.44
N THR A 78 10.77 15.25 2.47
CA THR A 78 12.00 15.58 1.74
C THR A 78 11.81 16.82 0.86
N PHE A 79 10.68 16.93 0.16
CA PHE A 79 10.37 18.11 -0.64
C PHE A 79 10.10 19.35 0.22
N GLN A 80 9.47 19.18 1.38
CA GLN A 80 9.30 20.28 2.35
C GLN A 80 10.67 20.80 2.80
N ARG A 81 11.58 19.92 3.23
CA ARG A 81 12.95 20.30 3.61
C ARG A 81 13.71 20.99 2.49
N LEU A 82 13.49 20.57 1.25
CA LEU A 82 14.13 21.17 0.09
C LEU A 82 13.70 22.63 -0.13
N GLY A 83 12.40 22.91 -0.02
CA GLY A 83 11.88 24.28 -0.13
C GLY A 83 12.43 25.25 0.92
N TYR A 84 12.75 24.76 2.12
CA TYR A 84 13.40 25.57 3.16
C TYR A 84 14.90 25.80 2.88
N LYS A 85 15.62 24.81 2.33
CA LYS A 85 17.06 24.93 2.02
C LYS A 85 17.36 25.91 0.88
N THR A 86 16.45 26.07 -0.07
CA THR A 86 16.62 26.98 -1.22
C THR A 86 16.45 28.46 -0.88
N ASN A 87 16.02 28.80 0.35
CA ASN A 87 15.86 30.19 0.81
C ASN A 87 17.08 30.72 1.59
N GLY A 88 18.12 29.90 1.80
CA GLY A 88 19.38 30.30 2.43
C GLY A 88 20.52 30.47 1.41
N SER A 89 21.71 30.84 1.91
CA SER A 89 22.96 30.97 1.15
C SER A 89 23.52 29.61 0.71
N ALA A 90 22.71 28.81 0.02
CA ALA A 90 23.14 27.55 -0.56
C ALA A 90 24.15 27.82 -1.68
N ASP A 91 25.27 27.10 -1.65
CA ASP A 91 26.30 27.23 -2.67
C ASP A 91 25.76 26.76 -4.03
N SER A 92 26.24 27.37 -5.12
CA SER A 92 25.69 27.14 -6.46
C SER A 92 25.85 25.68 -6.91
N GLU A 93 26.89 25.01 -6.43
CA GLU A 93 27.14 23.59 -6.68
C GLU A 93 26.10 22.70 -5.99
N GLU A 94 25.75 22.99 -4.74
CA GLU A 94 24.71 22.25 -4.01
C GLU A 94 23.34 22.40 -4.69
N LEU A 95 22.99 23.60 -5.12
CA LEU A 95 21.74 23.86 -5.86
C LEU A 95 21.70 23.12 -7.19
N ASN A 96 22.84 23.04 -7.90
CA ASN A 96 22.92 22.32 -9.16
C ASN A 96 22.79 20.80 -8.96
N ASN A 97 23.39 20.25 -7.89
CA ASN A 97 23.26 18.85 -7.52
C ASN A 97 21.80 18.49 -7.18
N ILE A 98 21.13 19.33 -6.41
CA ILE A 98 19.71 19.20 -6.10
C ILE A 98 18.87 19.18 -7.39
N LYS A 99 19.11 20.15 -8.29
CA LYS A 99 18.40 20.25 -9.58
C LYS A 99 18.57 18.98 -10.42
N ASN A 100 19.78 18.45 -10.52
CA ASN A 100 20.05 17.22 -11.26
C ASN A 100 19.27 16.03 -10.67
N LYS A 101 19.22 15.90 -9.34
CA LYS A 101 18.41 14.85 -8.68
C LYS A 101 16.91 15.01 -8.93
N LEU A 102 16.39 16.23 -8.99
CA LEU A 102 14.99 16.46 -9.34
C LEU A 102 14.68 16.02 -10.78
N ILE A 103 15.60 16.26 -11.72
CA ILE A 103 15.46 15.81 -13.12
C ILE A 103 15.44 14.28 -13.20
N ASP A 104 16.32 13.60 -12.47
CA ASP A 104 16.34 12.13 -12.41
C ASP A 104 15.02 11.57 -11.87
N ILE A 105 14.47 12.17 -10.81
CA ILE A 105 13.18 11.78 -10.24
C ILE A 105 12.05 11.97 -11.27
N GLN A 106 12.01 13.11 -11.97
CA GLN A 106 11.02 13.37 -13.01
C GLN A 106 11.09 12.33 -14.14
N LYS A 107 12.29 11.97 -14.58
CA LYS A 107 12.50 10.93 -15.59
C LYS A 107 11.95 9.58 -15.14
N ASN A 108 12.27 9.16 -13.91
CA ASN A 108 11.77 7.89 -13.36
C ASN A 108 10.24 7.85 -13.26
N ILE A 109 9.59 8.97 -12.91
CA ILE A 109 8.12 9.08 -12.87
C ILE A 109 7.53 8.96 -14.29
N LEU A 110 8.14 9.58 -15.30
CA LEU A 110 7.72 9.46 -16.69
C LEU A 110 7.84 8.02 -17.20
N ASP A 111 8.94 7.33 -16.89
CA ASP A 111 9.16 5.94 -17.27
C ASP A 111 8.10 5.02 -16.62
N LEU A 112 7.80 5.21 -15.34
CA LEU A 112 6.71 4.54 -14.63
C LEU A 112 5.35 4.78 -15.33
N ASN A 113 5.03 6.03 -15.67
CA ASN A 113 3.80 6.38 -16.37
C ASN A 113 3.72 5.72 -17.77
N MET A 114 4.84 5.59 -18.48
CA MET A 114 4.88 4.88 -19.75
C MET A 114 4.59 3.38 -19.58
N LEU A 115 5.10 2.73 -18.53
CA LEU A 115 4.80 1.32 -18.22
C LEU A 115 3.29 1.12 -17.93
N LEU A 116 2.69 2.03 -17.16
CA LEU A 116 1.25 2.03 -16.86
C LEU A 116 0.41 2.20 -18.14
N THR A 117 0.86 3.04 -19.06
CA THR A 117 0.12 3.30 -20.32
C THR A 117 0.26 2.15 -21.33
N LYS A 118 1.46 1.56 -21.45
CA LYS A 118 1.71 0.38 -22.29
C LYS A 118 0.89 -0.84 -21.83
N SER A 119 0.75 -1.05 -20.52
CA SER A 119 -0.06 -2.15 -19.97
C SER A 119 -1.57 -1.98 -20.25
N LYS A 120 -2.10 -0.74 -20.21
CA LYS A 120 -3.48 -0.42 -20.58
C LYS A 120 -3.79 -0.71 -22.06
N LYS A 121 -2.85 -0.43 -22.98
CA LYS A 121 -3.01 -0.69 -24.43
C LYS A 121 -3.10 -2.19 -24.74
N LYS A 122 -2.29 -3.05 -24.09
CA LYS A 122 -2.35 -4.51 -24.25
C LYS A 122 -3.66 -5.13 -23.75
N ARG A 123 -4.24 -4.62 -22.66
CA ARG A 123 -5.53 -5.10 -22.12
C ARG A 123 -6.71 -4.79 -23.05
N LYS A 124 -6.75 -3.62 -23.69
CA LYS A 124 -7.81 -3.24 -24.65
C LYS A 124 -7.81 -4.07 -25.94
N ILE A 125 -6.65 -4.63 -26.33
CA ILE A 125 -6.55 -5.48 -27.52
C ILE A 125 -7.09 -6.89 -27.21
N LYS A 126 -6.82 -7.42 -26.02
CA LYS A 126 -7.33 -8.74 -25.58
C LYS A 126 -8.83 -8.78 -25.31
N SER A 127 -9.50 -7.66 -25.08
CA SER A 127 -10.96 -7.60 -24.85
C SER A 127 -11.78 -7.36 -26.13
N LYS A 128 -11.12 -7.29 -27.30
CA LYS A 128 -11.74 -7.08 -28.62
C LYS A 128 -11.61 -8.29 -29.55
N ILE A 129 -10.99 -9.37 -29.07
CA ILE A 129 -10.88 -10.69 -29.71
C ILE A 129 -11.76 -11.62 -28.87
#